data_AF-A0AAV1KV12-F1
#
_entry.id   AF-A0AAV1KV12-F1
#
_cell.length_a   1.000
_cell.length_b   1.000
_cell.length_c   1.000
_cell.angle_alpha   90.00
_cell.angle_beta   90.00
_cell.angle_gamma   90.00
#
_symmetry.space_group_name_H-M   'P 1'
#
loop_
_entity.id
_entity.type
_entity.pdbx_description
1 polymer ?
#
loop_
_entity_poly.entity_id
_entity_poly.type
_entity_poly.pdbx_seq_one_letter_code
_entity_poly.pdbx_strand_id
1 'polypeptide(L)' 'MNLKKLVCQDELRVVRRLEMMANDIKTILTDRMAGFESFSIALDESTDLSDTAQLAIFIRGVDKKFTVT' A
#
# COMPACT_ATOMS: atom_id res chain seq x y z
N MET A 1 5.80 -33.99 -11.81
CA MET A 1 5.83 -32.54 -11.51
C MET A 1 6.01 -32.40 -10.00
N ASN A 2 7.15 -31.92 -9.52
CA ASN A 2 7.57 -32.07 -8.11
C ASN A 2 6.95 -30.98 -7.22
N LEU A 3 6.46 -31.38 -6.04
CA LEU A 3 5.78 -30.54 -5.04
C LEU A 3 6.60 -29.29 -4.64
N LYS A 4 7.95 -29.41 -4.62
CA LYS A 4 8.88 -28.29 -4.34
C LYS A 4 8.83 -27.16 -5.38
N LYS A 5 8.51 -27.46 -6.65
CA LYS A 5 8.39 -26.42 -7.70
C LYS A 5 7.12 -25.59 -7.56
N LEU A 6 6.05 -26.15 -6.98
CA LEU A 6 4.77 -25.48 -6.81
C LEU A 6 4.84 -24.43 -5.68
N VAL A 7 5.43 -24.82 -4.54
CA VAL A 7 5.64 -23.91 -3.39
C VAL A 7 6.48 -22.68 -3.76
N CYS A 8 7.57 -22.86 -4.53
CA CYS A 8 8.38 -21.73 -4.99
C CYS A 8 7.62 -20.82 -5.98
N GLN A 9 6.66 -21.34 -6.75
CA GLN A 9 5.85 -20.50 -7.65
C GLN A 9 4.82 -19.66 -6.89
N ASP A 10 4.27 -20.19 -5.80
CA ASP A 10 3.30 -19.48 -4.97
C ASP A 10 3.96 -18.37 -4.13
N GLU A 11 5.14 -18.61 -3.54
CA GLU A 11 5.90 -17.56 -2.83
C GLU A 11 6.31 -16.41 -3.76
N LEU A 12 6.79 -16.71 -4.97
CA LEU A 12 7.10 -15.71 -6.00
C LEU A 12 5.88 -14.92 -6.46
N ARG A 13 4.68 -15.53 -6.41
CA ARG A 13 3.43 -14.88 -6.79
C ARG A 13 2.95 -13.90 -5.73
N VAL A 14 3.12 -14.24 -4.45
CA VAL A 14 2.83 -13.35 -3.32
C VAL A 14 3.77 -12.15 -3.33
N VAL A 15 5.08 -12.38 -3.51
CA VAL A 15 6.08 -11.30 -3.57
C VAL A 15 5.81 -10.34 -4.74
N ARG A 16 5.55 -10.85 -5.95
CA ARG A 16 5.22 -10.00 -7.11
C ARG A 16 3.98 -9.15 -6.90
N ARG A 17 2.95 -9.70 -6.24
CA ARG A 17 1.74 -8.94 -5.92
C ARG A 17 2.00 -7.87 -4.87
N LEU A 18 2.83 -8.15 -3.87
CA LEU A 18 3.26 -7.16 -2.88
C LEU A 18 4.06 -6.02 -3.54
N GLU A 19 4.97 -6.33 -4.46
CA GLU A 19 5.73 -5.33 -5.21
C GLU A 19 4.83 -4.47 -6.10
N MET A 20 3.85 -5.08 -6.77
CA MET A 20 2.84 -4.34 -7.54
C MET A 20 2.03 -3.40 -6.66
N MET A 21 1.47 -3.89 -5.55
CA MET A 21 0.71 -3.08 -4.60
C MET A 21 1.56 -1.95 -4.01
N ALA A 22 2.82 -2.22 -3.68
CA ALA A 22 3.76 -1.21 -3.19
C ALA A 22 4.02 -0.12 -4.24
N ASN A 23 4.18 -0.51 -5.51
CA ASN A 23 4.34 0.44 -6.61
C ASN A 23 3.08 1.27 -6.88
N ASP A 24 1.90 0.66 -6.79
CA ASP A 24 0.62 1.36 -6.95
C ASP A 24 0.43 2.40 -5.83
N ILE A 25 0.67 1.99 -4.57
CA ILE A 25 0.67 2.89 -3.41
C ILE A 25 1.67 4.03 -3.63
N LYS A 26 2.92 3.72 -4.00
CA LYS A 26 3.95 4.73 -4.26
C LYS A 26 3.54 5.72 -5.34
N THR A 27 2.94 5.25 -6.43
CA THR A 27 2.49 6.10 -7.54
C THR A 27 1.35 7.02 -7.11
N ILE A 28 0.34 6.48 -6.43
CA ILE A 28 -0.79 7.25 -5.90
C ILE A 28 -0.33 8.30 -4.88
N LEU A 29 0.60 7.93 -4.00
CA LEU A 29 1.18 8.85 -3.01
C LEU A 29 1.97 9.96 -3.71
N THR A 30 2.80 9.63 -4.68
CA THR A 30 3.60 10.62 -5.43
C THR A 30 2.71 11.64 -6.12
N ASP A 31 1.66 11.19 -6.80
CA ASP A 31 0.70 12.07 -7.48
C ASP A 31 -0.07 12.96 -6.48
N ARG A 32 -0.57 12.39 -5.38
CA ARG A 32 -1.32 13.16 -4.37
C ARG A 32 -0.44 14.11 -3.56
N MET A 33 0.82 13.75 -3.32
CA MET A 33 1.76 14.54 -2.53
C MET A 33 2.47 15.63 -3.33
N ALA A 34 2.37 15.64 -4.66
CA ALA A 34 2.95 16.69 -5.50
C ALA A 34 2.50 18.12 -5.11
N GLY A 35 1.38 18.25 -4.40
CA GLY A 35 0.87 19.51 -3.86
C GLY A 35 1.16 19.80 -2.38
N PHE A 36 1.75 18.85 -1.65
CA PHE A 36 2.02 18.99 -0.21
C PHE A 36 3.47 19.42 0.05
N GLU A 37 3.64 20.39 0.94
CA GLU A 37 4.93 20.81 1.50
C GLU A 37 5.40 19.84 2.59
N SER A 38 4.46 19.24 3.32
CA SER A 38 4.73 18.18 4.30
C SER A 38 3.53 17.25 4.42
N PHE A 39 3.77 15.99 4.77
CA PHE A 39 2.70 15.01 4.96
C PHE A 39 3.06 13.96 6.01
N SER A 40 2.04 13.29 6.55
CA SER A 40 2.14 12.11 7.39
C SER A 40 1.28 10.99 6.83
N ILE A 41 1.74 9.74 6.97
CA ILE A 41 1.01 8.54 6.57
C ILE A 41 0.75 7.70 7.81
N ALA A 42 -0.47 7.24 7.98
CA ALA A 42 -0.83 6.21 8.96
C ALA A 42 -1.41 4.99 8.23
N LEU A 43 -1.00 3.81 8.67
CA LEU A 43 -1.46 2.52 8.14
C LEU A 43 -2.22 1.81 9.27
N ASP A 44 -3.42 1.32 8.95
CA ASP A 44 -4.22 0.52 9.87
C ASP A 44 -4.63 -0.77 9.18
N GLU A 45 -4.23 -1.90 9.75
CA GLU A 45 -4.60 -3.23 9.26
C GLU A 45 -5.69 -3.78 10.17
N SER A 46 -6.80 -4.18 9.56
CA SER A 46 -7.92 -4.81 10.26
C SER A 46 -8.40 -6.03 9.49
N THR A 47 -9.20 -6.87 10.15
CA THR A 47 -9.87 -8.01 9.52
C THR A 47 -11.35 -7.73 9.43
N ASP A 48 -11.96 -8.01 8.28
CA ASP A 48 -13.42 -7.92 8.15
C ASP A 48 -14.16 -9.13 8.73
N LEU A 49 -15.49 -9.12 8.62
CA LEU A 49 -16.37 -10.20 9.10
C LEU A 49 -16.09 -11.57 8.46
N SER A 50 -15.32 -11.62 7.37
CA SER A 50 -14.95 -12.83 6.67
C SER A 50 -13.48 -13.20 6.90
N ASP A 51 -12.85 -12.67 7.94
CA ASP A 51 -11.42 -12.81 8.27
C ASP A 51 -10.49 -12.40 7.12
N THR A 52 -10.95 -11.52 6.23
CA THR A 52 -10.11 -10.97 5.16
C THR A 52 -9.36 -9.76 5.68
N ALA A 53 -8.03 -9.79 5.58
CA ALA A 53 -7.18 -8.65 5.92
C ALA A 53 -7.46 -7.46 4.99
N GLN A 54 -7.71 -6.30 5.57
CA GLN A 54 -7.90 -5.02 4.90
C GLN A 54 -6.84 -4.03 5.39
N LEU A 55 -6.27 -3.26 4.46
CA LEU A 55 -5.30 -2.21 4.77
C LEU A 55 -5.90 -0.84 4.47
N ALA A 56 -6.11 -0.04 5.51
CA ALA A 56 -6.49 1.37 5.40
C ALA A 56 -5.23 2.25 5.40
N ILE A 57 -5.19 3.21 4.47
CA ILE A 57 -4.09 4.17 4.33
C ILE A 57 -4.65 5.57 4.54
N PHE A 58 -4.22 6.22 5.61
CA PHE A 58 -4.56 7.61 5.90
C PHE A 58 -3.39 8.51 5.55
N ILE A 59 -3.64 9.52 4.73
CA ILE A 59 -2.64 10.51 4.34
C ILE A 59 -3.15 11.85 4.84
N ARG A 60 -2.32 12.55 5.60
CA ARG A 60 -2.56 13.93 6.01
C ARG A 60 -1.47 14.81 5.44
N GLY A 61 -1.82 15.87 4.74
CA GLY A 61 -0.89 16.76 4.06
C GLY A 61 -1.10 18.23 4.37
N VAL A 62 -0.04 19.02 4.29
CA VAL A 62 -0.07 20.49 4.38
C VAL A 62 0.37 21.04 3.03
N ASP A 63 -0.46 21.86 2.39
CA ASP A 63 -0.11 22.51 1.12
C ASP A 63 0.70 23.81 1.30
N LYS A 64 1.09 24.44 0.20
CA LYS A 64 1.82 25.73 0.17
C LYS A 64 1.09 26.88 0.87
N LYS A 65 -0.23 26.77 1.04
CA LYS A 65 -1.06 27.76 1.71
C LYS A 65 -1.28 27.41 3.18
N PHE A 66 -0.56 26.41 3.70
CA PHE A 66 -0.74 25.86 5.04
C PHE A 66 -2.13 25.26 5.29
N THR A 67 -2.81 24.84 4.22
CA THR A 67 -4.09 24.13 4.30
C THR A 67 -3.82 22.66 4.61
N VAL A 68 -4.52 22.13 5.61
CA VAL A 68 -4.42 20.72 6.00
C VAL A 68 -5.53 19.92 5.30
N THR A 69 -5.18 18.80 4.67
CA THR A 69 -6.11 17.81 4.09
C THR A 69 -5.85 16.44 4.68
#